data_AF-A0ABD6E1N4-F1
#
_entry.id   AF-A0ABD6E1N4-F1
#
_cell.length_a   1.000
_cell.length_b   1.000
_cell.length_c   1.000
_cell.angle_alpha   90.00
_cell.angle_beta   90.00
_cell.angle_gamma   90.00
#
_symmetry.space_group_name_H-M   'P 1'
#
loop_
_entity.id
_entity.type
_entity.pdbx_description
1 polymer ?
#
loop_
_entity_poly.entity_id
_entity_poly.type
_entity_poly.pdbx_seq_one_letter_code
_entity_poly.pdbx_strand_id
1 'polypeptide(L)'
;MYESKNDEDEQCYVCVNCATPSTSLYQQYGEDVIRLTQCKKCGNLVDKYIEYDNVLVIIDIILQYIGAYRHLLVNTKCEQYYRIGVIFVMCDAYYKWIERRSKCGFEKIYDLEWKFYECLVQSIVELFLYIAVVAVFASQTERICRFRRIIEASVAGSYGNVFIVLSIVWQLHTTFSYRALTEFFNLISHIQVQRTIFSSYPVARNIATVVAASVFSRLGGFLLNHLLF
;
A
#
# COMPACT_ATOMS: atom_id res chain seq x y z
N MET A 1 -11.75 -40.84 -2.85
CA MET A 1 -11.62 -40.61 -1.41
C MET A 1 -10.13 -40.66 -1.11
N TYR A 2 -9.40 -39.56 -1.28
CA TYR A 2 -7.96 -39.50 -1.01
C TYR A 2 -7.55 -38.09 -0.57
N GLU A 3 -6.54 -38.09 0.29
CA GLU A 3 -6.24 -37.09 1.33
C GLU A 3 -6.06 -35.65 0.86
N SER A 4 -6.81 -34.77 1.54
CA SER A 4 -6.39 -33.41 1.85
C SER A 4 -5.06 -33.43 2.60
N LYS A 5 -4.01 -32.92 1.95
CA LYS A 5 -2.74 -32.61 2.60
C LYS A 5 -3.00 -31.49 3.60
N ASN A 6 -3.05 -31.85 4.88
CA ASN A 6 -3.29 -30.95 6.01
C ASN A 6 -2.06 -30.06 6.29
N ASP A 7 -2.39 -28.84 6.74
CA ASP A 7 -1.62 -27.97 7.64
C ASP A 7 -0.46 -27.12 7.06
N GLU A 8 -0.84 -26.03 6.38
CA GLU A 8 -0.10 -24.76 6.41
C GLU A 8 -1.07 -23.60 6.65
N ASP A 9 -1.44 -23.37 7.93
CA ASP A 9 -2.39 -22.36 8.42
C ASP A 9 -3.80 -22.44 7.80
N GLU A 10 -4.87 -22.35 8.59
CA GLU A 10 -6.22 -22.07 8.08
C GLU A 10 -6.23 -20.68 7.42
N GLN A 11 -5.79 -20.63 6.16
CA GLN A 11 -5.63 -19.42 5.39
C GLN A 11 -6.99 -19.10 4.79
N CYS A 12 -7.78 -18.29 5.50
CA CYS A 12 -9.04 -17.77 4.98
C CYS A 12 -8.74 -16.81 3.82
N TYR A 13 -8.79 -17.35 2.60
CA TYR A 13 -8.80 -16.55 1.38
C TYR A 13 -10.09 -15.74 1.27
N VAL A 14 -10.08 -14.71 0.44
CA VAL A 14 -11.22 -13.82 0.28
C VAL A 14 -11.54 -13.64 -1.20
N CYS A 15 -12.82 -13.71 -1.55
CA CYS A 15 -13.26 -13.45 -2.92
C CYS A 15 -12.94 -12.01 -3.33
N VAL A 16 -12.20 -11.84 -4.43
CA VAL A 16 -11.78 -10.53 -4.96
C VAL A 16 -12.96 -9.64 -5.32
N ASN A 17 -14.13 -10.22 -5.61
CA ASN A 17 -15.33 -9.48 -6.00
C ASN A 17 -16.21 -9.09 -4.80
N CYS A 18 -16.57 -10.04 -3.94
CA CYS A 18 -17.58 -9.83 -2.89
C CYS A 18 -17.03 -9.86 -1.45
N ALA A 19 -15.71 -9.97 -1.27
CA ALA A 19 -15.05 -10.07 0.03
C ALA A 19 -15.55 -11.22 0.93
N THR A 20 -16.22 -12.22 0.37
CA THR A 20 -16.68 -13.39 1.14
C THR A 20 -15.50 -14.35 1.37
N PRO A 21 -15.30 -14.86 2.60
CA PRO A 21 -14.23 -15.81 2.87
C PRO A 21 -14.42 -17.10 2.05
N SER A 22 -13.31 -17.67 1.59
CA SER A 22 -13.24 -18.93 0.84
C SER A 22 -12.18 -19.84 1.47
N THR A 23 -12.45 -21.14 1.48
CA THR A 23 -11.54 -22.17 1.99
C THR A 23 -10.43 -22.52 1.00
N SER A 24 -10.68 -22.35 -0.30
CA SER A 24 -9.72 -22.63 -1.37
C SER A 24 -9.83 -21.59 -2.48
N LEU A 25 -8.69 -21.26 -3.10
CA LEU A 25 -8.62 -20.41 -4.29
C LEU A 25 -8.78 -21.24 -5.57
N TYR A 26 -8.11 -22.39 -5.62
CA TYR A 26 -8.14 -23.34 -6.72
C TYR A 26 -8.25 -24.76 -6.19
N GLN A 27 -8.73 -25.66 -7.04
CA GLN A 27 -8.73 -27.10 -6.83
C GLN A 27 -7.79 -27.72 -7.86
N GLN A 28 -6.84 -28.53 -7.41
CA GLN A 28 -5.93 -29.25 -8.29
C GLN A 28 -6.51 -30.64 -8.59
N TYR A 29 -6.83 -30.88 -9.86
CA TYR A 29 -7.33 -32.15 -10.39
C TYR A 29 -6.17 -32.88 -11.10
N GLY A 30 -5.37 -33.66 -10.36
CA GLY A 30 -4.18 -34.33 -10.91
C GLY A 30 -2.95 -33.41 -10.93
N GLU A 31 -1.84 -33.85 -11.53
CA GLU A 31 -0.56 -33.13 -11.43
C GLU A 31 -0.59 -31.75 -12.12
N ASP A 32 -1.26 -31.61 -13.28
CA ASP A 32 -1.18 -30.40 -14.11
C ASP A 32 -2.48 -29.60 -14.30
N VAL A 33 -3.63 -30.08 -13.82
CA VAL A 33 -4.92 -29.38 -14.06
C VAL A 33 -5.39 -28.65 -12.81
N ILE A 34 -5.23 -27.33 -12.79
CA ILE A 34 -5.86 -26.48 -11.78
C ILE A 34 -7.21 -25.95 -12.29
N ARG A 35 -8.22 -25.97 -11.41
CA ARG A 35 -9.51 -25.30 -11.65
C ARG A 35 -9.75 -24.26 -10.57
N LEU A 36 -10.01 -23.02 -11.01
CA LEU A 36 -10.35 -21.94 -10.09
C LEU A 36 -11.67 -22.21 -9.37
N THR A 37 -11.70 -21.89 -8.06
CA THR A 37 -12.89 -22.07 -7.23
C THR A 37 -13.90 -20.97 -7.54
N GLN A 38 -15.18 -21.32 -7.69
CA GLN A 38 -16.27 -20.35 -7.82
C GLN A 38 -16.78 -19.94 -6.44
N CYS A 39 -17.06 -18.65 -6.27
CA CYS A 39 -17.56 -18.13 -5.01
C CYS A 39 -19.04 -18.50 -4.83
N LYS A 40 -19.38 -19.13 -3.70
CA LYS A 40 -20.75 -19.54 -3.35
C LYS A 40 -21.77 -18.39 -3.30
N LYS A 41 -21.31 -17.15 -3.06
CA LYS A 41 -22.17 -15.97 -2.91
C LYS A 41 -22.41 -15.24 -4.22
N CYS A 42 -21.35 -14.96 -4.99
CA CYS A 42 -21.44 -14.14 -6.21
C CYS A 42 -21.40 -14.94 -7.51
N GLY A 43 -21.14 -16.25 -7.48
CA GLY A 43 -21.02 -17.10 -8.68
C GLY A 43 -19.73 -16.87 -9.49
N ASN A 44 -19.11 -15.70 -9.39
CA ASN A 44 -17.82 -15.40 -10.01
C ASN A 44 -16.66 -16.19 -9.39
N LEU A 45 -15.55 -16.29 -10.13
CA LEU A 45 -14.29 -16.85 -9.63
C LEU A 45 -13.83 -16.13 -8.36
N VAL A 46 -13.36 -16.92 -7.37
CA VAL A 46 -12.89 -16.39 -6.08
C VAL A 46 -11.71 -15.45 -6.29
N ASP A 47 -10.77 -15.85 -7.14
CA ASP A 47 -9.64 -15.02 -7.52
C ASP A 47 -9.21 -15.35 -8.96
N LYS A 48 -9.42 -14.40 -9.87
CA LYS A 48 -9.03 -14.51 -11.28
C LYS A 48 -7.55 -14.18 -11.50
N TYR A 49 -6.91 -13.50 -10.56
CA TYR A 49 -5.57 -12.95 -10.73
C TYR A 49 -4.46 -14.00 -10.60
N ILE A 50 -4.79 -15.19 -10.11
CA ILE A 50 -3.86 -16.33 -10.01
C ILE A 50 -3.36 -16.79 -11.39
N GLU A 51 -4.20 -16.69 -12.41
CA GLU A 51 -3.83 -17.03 -13.79
C GLU A 51 -3.19 -15.85 -14.53
N TYR A 52 -3.27 -14.64 -13.98
CA TYR A 52 -2.79 -13.44 -14.65
C TYR A 52 -1.29 -13.26 -14.39
N ASP A 53 -0.59 -12.74 -15.38
CA ASP A 53 0.77 -12.26 -15.16
C ASP A 53 0.76 -11.08 -14.16
N ASN A 54 1.80 -11.00 -13.33
CA ASN A 54 2.03 -9.93 -12.37
C ASN A 54 1.93 -8.53 -13.00
N VAL A 55 2.32 -8.37 -14.27
CA VAL A 55 2.19 -7.09 -14.99
C VAL A 55 0.74 -6.63 -15.09
N LEU A 56 -0.19 -7.56 -15.39
CA LEU A 56 -1.61 -7.23 -15.47
C LEU A 56 -2.19 -6.90 -14.09
N VAL A 57 -1.75 -7.61 -13.06
CA VAL A 57 -2.11 -7.31 -11.66
C VAL A 57 -1.66 -5.90 -11.28
N ILE A 58 -0.43 -5.51 -11.64
CA ILE A 58 0.12 -4.18 -11.36
C ILE A 58 -0.70 -3.09 -12.07
N ILE A 59 -1.09 -3.30 -13.34
CA ILE A 59 -1.93 -2.34 -14.07
C ILE A 59 -3.27 -2.16 -13.34
N ASP A 60 -3.93 -3.24 -12.93
CA ASP A 60 -5.20 -3.15 -12.21
C ASP A 60 -5.06 -2.45 -10.84
N ILE A 61 -3.91 -2.62 -10.16
CA ILE A 61 -3.59 -1.88 -8.94
C ILE A 61 -3.45 -0.38 -9.24
N ILE A 62 -2.71 -0.01 -10.28
CA ILE A 62 -2.53 1.38 -10.72
C ILE A 62 -3.89 2.02 -11.08
N LEU A 63 -4.78 1.25 -11.68
CA LEU A 63 -6.16 1.65 -11.99
C LEU A 63 -7.08 1.70 -10.75
N GLN A 64 -6.56 1.46 -9.55
CA GLN A 64 -7.29 1.50 -8.29
C GLN A 64 -8.40 0.44 -8.17
N TYR A 65 -8.26 -0.71 -8.85
CA TYR A 65 -9.28 -1.75 -8.83
C TYR A 65 -9.22 -2.58 -7.53
N ILE A 66 -10.30 -2.54 -6.75
CA ILE A 66 -10.37 -3.18 -5.42
C ILE A 66 -10.10 -4.69 -5.45
N GLY A 67 -10.43 -5.37 -6.55
CA GLY A 67 -10.17 -6.80 -6.70
C GLY A 67 -8.68 -7.13 -6.70
N ALA A 68 -7.86 -6.29 -7.33
CA ALA A 68 -6.42 -6.48 -7.38
C ALA A 68 -5.76 -6.20 -6.02
N TYR A 69 -6.26 -5.22 -5.25
CA TYR A 69 -5.84 -5.02 -3.86
C TYR A 69 -6.15 -6.23 -2.98
N ARG A 70 -7.33 -6.84 -3.13
CA ARG A 70 -7.72 -8.05 -2.39
C ARG A 70 -6.82 -9.23 -2.72
N HIS A 71 -6.50 -9.41 -4.00
CA HIS A 71 -5.53 -10.40 -4.43
C HIS A 71 -4.17 -10.16 -3.75
N LEU A 72 -3.60 -8.96 -3.90
CA LEU A 72 -2.28 -8.61 -3.37
C LEU A 72 -2.17 -8.70 -1.84
N LEU A 73 -3.14 -8.16 -1.09
CA LEU A 73 -3.05 -7.97 0.36
C LEU A 73 -3.64 -9.12 1.20
N VAL A 74 -4.45 -9.99 0.59
CA VAL A 74 -5.18 -11.03 1.31
C VAL A 74 -4.90 -12.41 0.76
N ASN A 75 -4.94 -12.57 -0.57
CA ASN A 75 -4.81 -13.89 -1.19
C ASN A 75 -3.37 -14.27 -1.54
N THR A 76 -2.47 -13.29 -1.66
CA THR A 76 -1.07 -13.49 -2.00
C THR A 76 -0.17 -13.23 -0.78
N LYS A 77 0.85 -14.08 -0.59
CA LYS A 77 1.90 -13.85 0.41
C LYS A 77 3.04 -13.05 -0.24
N CYS A 78 3.14 -11.76 0.04
CA CYS A 78 4.30 -10.99 -0.40
C CYS A 78 5.46 -11.15 0.60
N GLU A 79 6.38 -12.09 0.35
CA GLU A 79 7.52 -12.31 1.27
C GLU A 79 8.54 -11.16 1.32
N GLN A 80 8.63 -10.37 0.24
CA GLN A 80 9.65 -9.34 0.07
C GLN A 80 9.13 -7.90 0.21
N TYR A 81 8.03 -7.70 0.96
CA TYR A 81 7.40 -6.37 1.14
C TYR A 81 8.36 -5.31 1.71
N TYR A 82 9.32 -5.70 2.55
CA TYR A 82 10.32 -4.79 3.12
C TYR A 82 11.24 -4.18 2.06
N ARG A 83 11.59 -4.94 1.00
CA ARG A 83 12.45 -4.44 -0.09
C ARG A 83 11.72 -3.35 -0.87
N ILE A 84 10.45 -3.59 -1.16
CA ILE A 84 9.57 -2.63 -1.85
C ILE A 84 9.35 -1.40 -0.97
N GLY A 85 9.17 -1.58 0.35
CA GLY A 85 9.03 -0.48 1.29
C GLY A 85 10.24 0.47 1.32
N VAL A 86 11.47 -0.07 1.27
CA VAL A 86 12.68 0.77 1.16
C VAL A 86 12.66 1.62 -0.11
N ILE A 87 12.25 1.05 -1.24
CA ILE A 87 12.14 1.78 -2.51
C ILE A 87 11.12 2.91 -2.39
N PHE A 88 9.93 2.64 -1.83
CA PHE A 88 8.89 3.66 -1.68
C PHE A 88 9.28 4.80 -0.73
N VAL A 89 9.99 4.49 0.36
CA VAL A 89 10.54 5.50 1.27
C VAL A 89 11.61 6.34 0.57
N MET A 90 12.50 5.72 -0.20
CA MET A 90 13.51 6.43 -0.98
C MET A 90 12.89 7.35 -2.03
N CYS A 91 11.84 6.90 -2.74
CA CYS A 91 11.12 7.75 -3.70
C CYS A 91 10.46 8.96 -3.05
N ASP A 92 9.86 8.81 -1.86
CA ASP A 92 9.27 9.91 -1.10
C ASP A 92 10.32 10.89 -0.55
N ALA A 93 11.43 10.37 -0.04
CA ALA A 93 12.56 11.20 0.42
C ALA A 93 13.13 12.02 -0.75
N TYR A 94 13.27 11.39 -1.91
CA TYR A 94 13.74 12.03 -3.14
C TYR A 94 12.79 13.13 -3.62
N TYR A 95 11.47 12.91 -3.53
CA TYR A 95 10.46 13.93 -3.82
C TYR A 95 10.65 15.17 -2.96
N LYS A 96 10.69 15.00 -1.63
CA LYS A 96 10.88 16.09 -0.67
C LYS A 96 12.17 16.84 -0.91
N TRP A 97 13.26 16.11 -1.21
CA TRP A 97 14.55 16.71 -1.53
C TRP A 97 14.49 17.58 -2.79
N ILE A 98 13.89 17.10 -3.89
CA ILE A 98 13.70 17.89 -5.11
C ILE A 98 12.81 19.11 -4.87
N GLU A 99 11.74 18.96 -4.09
CA GLU A 99 10.85 20.09 -3.79
C GLU A 99 11.57 21.18 -2.98
N ARG A 100 12.37 20.80 -1.97
CA ARG A 100 13.21 21.73 -1.21
C ARG A 100 14.27 22.38 -2.10
N ARG A 101 14.93 21.60 -2.96
CA ARG A 101 15.94 22.11 -3.90
C ARG A 101 15.35 23.15 -4.85
N SER A 102 14.13 22.93 -5.32
CA SER A 102 13.41 23.91 -6.15
C SER A 102 13.18 25.26 -5.45
N LYS A 103 13.24 25.31 -4.11
CA LYS A 103 13.04 26.54 -3.31
C LYS A 103 14.35 27.23 -2.92
N CYS A 104 15.44 26.48 -2.69
CA CYS A 104 16.69 27.02 -2.12
C CYS A 104 17.82 27.35 -3.13
N GLY A 105 17.74 26.94 -4.40
CA GLY A 105 18.75 27.30 -5.41
C GLY A 105 20.06 26.49 -5.32
N PHE A 106 21.19 27.04 -5.80
CA PHE A 106 22.50 26.37 -5.83
C PHE A 106 23.22 26.50 -4.47
N GLU A 107 23.35 25.38 -3.76
CA GLU A 107 24.11 25.26 -2.51
C GLU A 107 25.37 24.39 -2.69
N LYS A 108 26.25 24.36 -1.69
CA LYS A 108 27.46 23.52 -1.72
C LYS A 108 27.08 22.03 -1.72
N ILE A 109 27.92 21.21 -2.34
CA ILE A 109 27.66 19.77 -2.52
C ILE A 109 27.42 19.03 -1.18
N TYR A 110 28.16 19.36 -0.12
CA TYR A 110 27.99 18.73 1.19
C TYR A 110 26.67 19.10 1.87
N ASP A 111 26.20 20.34 1.71
CA ASP A 111 24.90 20.79 2.23
C ASP A 111 23.75 20.08 1.51
N LEU A 112 23.97 19.67 0.25
CA LEU A 112 23.01 18.98 -0.59
C LEU A 112 22.77 17.53 -0.13
N GLU A 113 23.83 16.81 0.25
CA GLU A 113 23.77 15.45 0.78
C GLU A 113 23.11 15.43 2.16
N TRP A 114 23.46 16.39 3.01
CA TRP A 114 22.86 16.51 4.34
C TRP A 114 21.33 16.69 4.25
N LYS A 115 20.86 17.63 3.42
CA LYS A 115 19.42 17.84 3.19
C LYS A 115 18.69 16.62 2.65
N PHE A 116 19.36 15.74 1.91
CA PHE A 116 18.75 14.47 1.50
C PHE A 116 18.52 13.55 2.71
N TYR A 117 19.48 13.43 3.64
CA TYR A 117 19.30 12.65 4.86
C TYR A 117 18.19 13.20 5.75
N GLU A 118 18.04 14.52 5.84
CA GLU A 118 16.90 15.14 6.56
C GLU A 118 15.56 14.72 5.96
N CYS A 119 15.44 14.77 4.62
CA CYS A 119 14.24 14.31 3.92
C CYS A 119 13.98 12.82 4.13
N LEU A 120 15.04 11.99 4.16
CA LEU A 120 14.94 10.56 4.44
C LEU A 120 14.38 10.29 5.83
N VAL A 121 14.92 10.96 6.86
CA VAL A 121 14.42 10.83 8.24
C VAL A 121 12.98 11.32 8.31
N GLN A 122 12.64 12.43 7.66
CA GLN A 122 11.27 12.92 7.59
C GLN A 122 10.32 11.87 6.98
N SER A 123 10.69 11.23 5.87
CA SER A 123 9.90 10.17 5.23
C SER A 123 9.71 8.94 6.11
N ILE A 124 10.75 8.50 6.82
CA ILE A 124 10.68 7.37 7.75
C ILE A 124 9.74 7.68 8.91
N VAL A 125 9.84 8.88 9.49
CA VAL A 125 8.97 9.32 10.59
C VAL A 125 7.53 9.43 10.14
N GLU A 126 7.27 10.03 8.97
CA GLU A 126 5.93 10.11 8.39
C GLU A 126 5.30 8.73 8.20
N LEU A 127 6.03 7.77 7.63
CA LEU A 127 5.55 6.40 7.45
C LEU A 127 5.29 5.70 8.79
N PHE A 128 6.20 5.85 9.75
CA PHE A 128 6.06 5.26 11.08
C PHE A 128 4.83 5.82 11.82
N LEU A 129 4.64 7.14 11.82
CA LEU A 129 3.49 7.79 12.42
C LEU A 129 2.18 7.36 11.74
N TYR A 130 2.18 7.25 10.41
CA TYR A 130 1.02 6.74 9.67
C TYR A 130 0.64 5.32 10.13
N ILE A 131 1.63 4.40 10.15
CA ILE A 131 1.42 3.01 10.61
C ILE A 131 0.95 2.98 12.07
N ALA A 132 1.53 3.82 12.94
CA ALA A 132 1.16 3.89 14.34
C ALA A 132 -0.29 4.33 14.52
N VAL A 133 -0.75 5.37 13.81
CA VAL A 133 -2.15 5.83 13.89
C VAL A 133 -3.11 4.75 13.39
N VAL A 134 -2.81 4.10 12.26
CA VAL A 134 -3.63 3.01 11.73
C VAL A 134 -3.65 1.82 12.70
N ALA A 135 -2.52 1.46 13.31
CA ALA A 135 -2.42 0.39 14.29
C ALA A 135 -3.19 0.69 15.57
N VAL A 136 -3.14 1.93 16.07
CA VAL A 136 -3.94 2.35 17.23
C VAL A 136 -5.43 2.25 16.92
N PHE A 137 -5.87 2.76 15.77
CA PHE A 137 -7.28 2.66 15.34
C PHE A 137 -7.74 1.20 15.18
N ALA A 138 -6.87 0.35 14.63
CA ALA A 138 -7.11 -1.07 14.52
C ALA A 138 -7.23 -1.74 15.90
N SER A 139 -6.33 -1.41 16.83
CA SER A 139 -6.30 -1.99 18.19
C SER A 139 -7.54 -1.65 19.03
N GLN A 140 -8.12 -0.46 18.82
CA GLN A 140 -9.35 -0.04 19.50
C GLN A 140 -10.58 -0.82 19.04
N THR A 141 -10.53 -1.37 17.82
CA THR A 141 -11.69 -1.98 17.19
C THR A 141 -11.58 -3.50 17.12
N GLU A 142 -10.38 -4.03 16.87
CA GLU A 142 -10.11 -5.47 16.83
C GLU A 142 -8.87 -5.83 17.64
N ARG A 143 -9.04 -6.75 18.61
CA ARG A 143 -7.94 -7.24 19.46
C ARG A 143 -6.85 -8.03 18.71
N ILE A 144 -7.12 -8.50 17.48
CA ILE A 144 -6.26 -9.44 16.75
C ILE A 144 -6.10 -9.02 15.27
N CYS A 145 -5.73 -7.77 15.02
CA CYS A 145 -5.12 -7.45 13.73
C CYS A 145 -3.63 -7.85 13.79
N ARG A 146 -3.20 -8.80 12.96
CA ARG A 146 -1.76 -9.12 12.84
C ARG A 146 -1.03 -7.86 12.36
N PHE A 147 -0.23 -7.25 13.24
CA PHE A 147 0.57 -6.04 12.98
C PHE A 147 1.35 -6.11 11.66
N ARG A 148 1.85 -7.30 11.31
CA ARG A 148 2.50 -7.56 10.01
C ARG A 148 1.63 -7.16 8.81
N ARG A 149 0.33 -7.48 8.81
CA ARG A 149 -0.59 -7.14 7.73
C ARG A 149 -0.84 -5.63 7.63
N ILE A 150 -0.88 -4.93 8.77
CA ILE A 150 -1.04 -3.46 8.79
C ILE A 150 0.19 -2.80 8.16
N ILE A 151 1.40 -3.25 8.52
CA ILE A 151 2.64 -2.74 7.92
C ILE A 151 2.66 -3.02 6.41
N GLU A 152 2.47 -4.28 6.01
CA GLU A 152 2.50 -4.72 4.62
C GLU A 152 1.55 -3.90 3.75
N ALA A 153 0.32 -3.71 4.25
CA ALA A 153 -0.69 -2.95 3.54
C ALA A 153 -0.40 -1.45 3.51
N SER A 154 0.06 -0.86 4.63
CA SER A 154 0.43 0.55 4.66
C SER A 154 1.56 0.85 3.68
N VAL A 155 2.57 -0.02 3.63
CA VAL A 155 3.66 0.07 2.65
C VAL A 155 3.13 -0.09 1.22
N ALA A 156 2.26 -1.06 0.96
CA ALA A 156 1.64 -1.22 -0.34
C ALA A 156 0.87 0.04 -0.76
N GLY A 157 0.21 0.75 0.15
CA GLY A 157 -0.51 2.00 -0.16
C GLY A 157 0.37 3.12 -0.72
N SER A 158 1.68 3.09 -0.45
CA SER A 158 2.64 4.14 -0.84
C SER A 158 3.30 3.91 -2.22
N TYR A 159 2.80 2.98 -3.04
CA TYR A 159 3.40 2.70 -4.35
C TYR A 159 3.36 3.90 -5.31
N GLY A 160 2.41 4.82 -5.13
CA GLY A 160 2.28 5.99 -5.99
C GLY A 160 3.48 6.95 -5.90
N ASN A 161 4.32 6.83 -4.87
CA ASN A 161 5.59 7.56 -4.77
C ASN A 161 6.53 7.27 -5.94
N VAL A 162 6.42 6.10 -6.59
CA VAL A 162 7.22 5.77 -7.77
C VAL A 162 6.87 6.67 -8.97
N PHE A 163 5.61 7.10 -9.10
CA PHE A 163 5.22 8.02 -10.18
C PHE A 163 5.93 9.37 -10.10
N ILE A 164 6.38 9.76 -8.91
CA ILE A 164 7.14 10.99 -8.73
C ILE A 164 8.47 10.92 -9.46
N VAL A 165 9.15 9.77 -9.43
CA VAL A 165 10.40 9.57 -10.18
C VAL A 165 10.13 9.72 -11.68
N LEU A 166 9.02 9.16 -12.18
CA LEU A 166 8.60 9.32 -13.57
C LEU A 166 8.28 10.79 -13.91
N SER A 167 7.63 11.52 -13.01
CA SER A 167 7.38 12.96 -13.16
C SER A 167 8.64 13.78 -13.44
N ILE A 168 9.73 13.42 -12.77
CA ILE A 168 10.99 14.15 -12.87
C ILE A 168 11.63 13.94 -14.23
N VAL A 169 11.57 12.72 -14.77
CA VAL A 169 12.07 12.39 -16.12
C VAL A 169 11.38 13.26 -17.17
N TRP A 170 10.08 13.51 -17.03
CA TRP A 170 9.30 14.38 -17.92
C TRP A 170 9.25 15.86 -17.47
N GLN A 171 10.08 16.26 -16.51
CA GLN A 171 10.15 17.63 -15.98
C GLN A 171 8.81 18.18 -15.44
N LEU A 172 7.86 17.30 -15.11
CA LEU A 172 6.51 17.66 -14.71
C LEU A 172 6.40 17.97 -13.20
N HIS A 173 7.45 17.64 -12.44
CA HIS A 173 7.55 17.80 -11.00
C HIS A 173 7.40 19.26 -10.50
N THR A 174 7.56 20.27 -11.36
CA THR A 174 7.38 21.68 -11.00
C THR A 174 5.91 22.12 -11.10
N THR A 175 5.08 21.38 -11.84
CA THR A 175 3.70 21.76 -12.11
C THR A 175 2.80 21.37 -10.94
N PHE A 176 2.07 22.34 -10.37
CA PHE A 176 1.17 22.13 -9.24
C PHE A 176 0.12 21.04 -9.51
N SER A 177 -0.48 21.03 -10.71
CA SER A 177 -1.50 20.06 -11.09
C SER A 177 -1.02 18.62 -10.96
N TYR A 178 0.23 18.35 -11.35
CA TYR A 178 0.79 17.01 -11.25
C TYR A 178 1.10 16.62 -9.80
N ARG A 179 1.63 17.56 -9.00
CA ARG A 179 1.85 17.34 -7.57
C ARG A 179 0.54 16.99 -6.84
N ALA A 180 -0.51 17.77 -7.12
CA ALA A 180 -1.83 17.52 -6.55
C ALA A 180 -2.37 16.14 -6.99
N LEU A 181 -2.15 15.76 -8.25
CA LEU A 181 -2.57 14.45 -8.76
C LEU A 181 -1.85 13.29 -8.05
N THR A 182 -0.52 13.35 -7.87
CA THR A 182 0.22 12.28 -7.20
C THR A 182 -0.14 12.16 -5.72
N GLU A 183 -0.36 13.27 -5.04
CA GLU A 183 -0.81 13.27 -3.64
C GLU A 183 -2.23 12.69 -3.51
N PHE A 184 -3.15 13.09 -4.40
CA PHE A 184 -4.51 12.55 -4.43
C PHE A 184 -4.51 11.05 -4.75
N PHE A 185 -3.66 10.63 -5.68
CA PHE A 185 -3.49 9.23 -6.04
C PHE A 185 -2.97 8.39 -4.86
N ASN A 186 -1.97 8.89 -4.13
CA ASN A 186 -1.48 8.24 -2.91
C ASN A 186 -2.58 8.15 -1.84
N LEU A 187 -3.35 9.23 -1.64
CA LEU A 187 -4.47 9.22 -0.70
C LEU A 187 -5.53 8.18 -1.08
N ILE A 188 -5.93 8.11 -2.35
CA ILE A 188 -6.88 7.08 -2.82
C ILE A 188 -6.30 5.69 -2.59
N SER A 189 -5.03 5.48 -2.93
CA SER A 189 -4.37 4.18 -2.75
C SER A 189 -4.46 3.71 -1.29
N HIS A 190 -4.13 4.59 -0.34
CA HIS A 190 -4.26 4.29 1.09
C HIS A 190 -5.73 4.04 1.52
N ILE A 191 -6.70 4.73 0.93
CA ILE A 191 -8.13 4.47 1.17
C ILE A 191 -8.53 3.07 0.66
N GLN A 192 -8.12 2.67 -0.55
CA GLN A 192 -8.44 1.35 -1.10
C GLN A 192 -7.80 0.22 -0.30
N VAL A 193 -6.55 0.41 0.12
CA VAL A 193 -5.83 -0.52 1.01
C VAL A 193 -6.59 -0.69 2.32
N GLN A 194 -6.94 0.42 2.99
CA GLN A 194 -7.69 0.37 4.25
C GLN A 194 -9.03 -0.36 4.07
N ARG A 195 -9.78 -0.03 3.01
CA ARG A 195 -11.05 -0.70 2.69
C ARG A 195 -10.90 -2.20 2.42
N THR A 196 -9.74 -2.63 1.93
CA THR A 196 -9.45 -4.03 1.63
C THR A 196 -9.22 -4.84 2.90
N ILE A 197 -8.42 -4.32 3.84
CA ILE A 197 -8.17 -4.99 5.12
C ILE A 197 -9.41 -4.95 6.01
N PHE A 198 -10.08 -3.80 6.03
CA PHE A 198 -11.17 -3.47 6.95
C PHE A 198 -12.51 -3.46 6.22
N SER A 199 -12.80 -4.56 5.52
CA SER A 199 -14.00 -4.73 4.69
C SER A 199 -15.31 -4.78 5.49
N SER A 200 -15.23 -5.13 6.79
CA SER A 200 -16.38 -5.17 7.70
C SER A 200 -16.98 -3.79 8.02
N TYR A 201 -16.26 -2.71 7.73
CA TYR A 201 -16.60 -1.38 8.20
C TYR A 201 -17.14 -0.46 7.11
N PRO A 202 -17.98 0.53 7.47
CA PRO A 202 -18.50 1.47 6.51
C PRO A 202 -17.36 2.28 5.87
N VAL A 203 -17.48 2.53 4.57
CA VAL A 203 -16.47 3.24 3.77
C VAL A 203 -16.09 4.59 4.40
N ALA A 204 -17.06 5.31 4.96
CA ALA A 204 -16.83 6.60 5.62
C ALA A 204 -15.81 6.52 6.77
N ARG A 205 -15.84 5.45 7.58
CA ARG A 205 -14.92 5.30 8.71
C ARG A 205 -13.50 4.95 8.25
N ASN A 206 -13.39 4.13 7.20
CA ASN A 206 -12.10 3.83 6.56
C ASN A 206 -11.48 5.11 5.96
N ILE A 207 -12.27 5.94 5.29
CA ILE A 207 -11.82 7.23 4.77
C ILE A 207 -11.36 8.14 5.92
N ALA A 208 -12.17 8.30 6.96
CA ALA A 208 -11.84 9.15 8.11
C ALA A 208 -10.53 8.72 8.80
N THR A 209 -10.32 7.41 8.96
CA THR A 209 -9.09 6.86 9.55
C THR A 209 -7.86 7.20 8.71
N VAL A 210 -7.95 7.01 7.38
CA VAL A 210 -6.83 7.32 6.48
C VAL A 210 -6.55 8.81 6.43
N VAL A 211 -7.58 9.65 6.34
CA VAL A 211 -7.41 11.12 6.34
C VAL A 211 -6.77 11.57 7.65
N ALA A 212 -7.24 11.07 8.80
CA ALA A 212 -6.63 11.37 10.09
C ALA A 212 -5.16 10.93 10.14
N ALA A 213 -4.86 9.68 9.75
CA ALA A 213 -3.50 9.15 9.73
C ALA A 213 -2.56 9.96 8.82
N SER A 214 -3.02 10.34 7.63
CA SER A 214 -2.24 11.18 6.70
C SER A 214 -1.99 12.58 7.25
N VAL A 215 -2.99 13.20 7.90
CA VAL A 215 -2.83 14.52 8.53
C VAL A 215 -1.85 14.46 9.70
N PHE A 216 -1.99 13.48 10.60
CA PHE A 216 -1.07 13.30 11.73
C PHE A 216 0.36 13.01 11.28
N SER A 217 0.51 12.16 10.25
CA SER A 217 1.81 11.87 9.65
C SER A 217 2.48 13.13 9.10
N ARG A 218 1.79 13.89 8.23
CA ARG A 218 2.32 15.14 7.66
C ARG A 218 2.61 16.20 8.71
N LEU A 219 1.75 16.32 9.74
CA LEU A 219 1.98 17.24 10.85
C LEU A 219 3.23 16.84 11.64
N GLY A 220 3.41 15.55 11.92
CA GLY A 220 4.61 15.04 12.58
C GLY A 220 5.89 15.31 11.78
N GLY A 221 5.84 15.12 10.45
CA GLY A 221 6.94 15.47 9.55
C GLY A 221 7.24 16.99 9.53
N PHE A 222 6.20 17.83 9.57
CA PHE A 222 6.36 19.28 9.66
C PHE A 222 6.98 19.72 10.99
N LEU A 223 6.52 19.15 12.10
CA LEU A 223 7.08 19.43 13.43
C LEU A 223 8.53 18.97 13.54
N LEU A 224 8.86 17.80 12.99
CA LEU A 224 10.24 17.30 12.91
C LEU A 224 11.13 18.33 12.21
N ASN A 225 10.67 18.86 11.07
CA ASN A 225 11.43 19.85 10.33
C ASN A 225 11.63 21.16 11.08
N HIS A 226 10.65 21.59 11.88
CA HIS A 226 10.75 22.84 12.65
C HIS A 226 11.55 22.68 13.94
N LEU A 227 11.65 21.46 14.50
CA LEU A 227 12.33 21.20 15.77
C LEU A 227 13.80 20.79 15.59
N LEU A 228 14.14 20.10 14.50
CA LEU A 228 15.49 19.60 14.25
C LEU A 228 16.31 20.47 13.29
N PHE A 229 15.69 21.34 12.50
CA PHE A 229 16.31 22.16 11.45
C PHE A 229 15.80 23.59 11.48
#